data_AF-A0A151EGG8-F1
#
_entry.id   AF-A0A151EGG8-F1
#
_cell.length_a   1.000
_cell.length_b   1.000
_cell.length_c   1.000
_cell.angle_alpha   90.00
_cell.angle_beta   90.00
_cell.angle_gamma   90.00
#
_symmetry.space_group_name_H-M   'P 1'
#
loop_
_entity.id
_entity.type
_entity.pdbx_description
1 polymer ?
#
loop_
_entity_poly.entity_id
_entity_poly.type
_entity_poly.pdbx_seq_one_letter_code
_entity_poly.pdbx_strand_id
1 'polypeptide(L)' 'MVAEMESGSEEFCRHGEDFLVDGILHLDMRREGQAVNLYFSIMKMRLTEHKRGYFPLIFDNDGFEIVAG' A
#
# COMPACT_ATOMS: atom_id res chain seq x y z
N MET A 1 -10.86 2.40 9.59
CA MET A 1 -9.82 3.17 10.30
C MET A 1 -8.84 3.65 9.24
N VAL A 2 -8.53 4.94 9.21
CA VAL A 2 -7.49 5.50 8.34
C VAL A 2 -6.48 6.11 9.29
N ALA A 3 -5.22 5.68 9.19
CA ALA A 3 -4.11 6.18 9.99
C ALA A 3 -3.10 6.84 9.06
N GLU A 4 -2.52 7.96 9.48
CA GLU A 4 -1.51 8.66 8.72
C GLU A 4 -0.13 8.06 9.03
N MET A 5 0.66 7.86 7.98
CA MET A 5 2.06 7.45 8.10
C MET A 5 2.95 8.68 7.90
N GLU A 6 4.01 8.80 8.70
CA GLU A 6 5.04 9.81 8.46
C GLU A 6 5.74 9.51 7.12
N SER A 7 5.91 10.53 6.29
CA SER A 7 6.52 10.37 4.96
C SER A 7 7.93 9.79 5.08
N GLY A 8 8.16 8.63 4.46
CA GLY A 8 9.45 7.93 4.49
C GLY A 8 9.65 7.01 5.70
N SER A 9 8.65 6.87 6.58
CA SER A 9 8.68 5.88 7.65
C SER A 9 8.47 4.46 7.10
N GLU A 10 9.21 3.51 7.65
CA GLU A 10 9.01 2.08 7.42
C GLU A 10 7.98 1.48 8.41
N GLU A 11 7.52 2.27 9.37
CA GLU A 11 6.51 1.86 10.36
C GLU A 11 5.09 2.16 9.86
N PHE A 12 4.32 1.10 9.57
CA PHE A 12 2.93 1.19 9.12
C PHE A 12 1.94 1.60 10.22
N CYS A 13 2.34 1.51 11.50
CA CYS A 13 1.51 1.83 12.66
C CYS A 13 2.39 2.46 13.75
N ARG A 14 1.91 3.55 14.38
CA ARG A 14 2.70 4.29 15.37
C ARG A 14 2.46 3.83 16.80
N HIS A 15 1.28 3.29 17.09
CA HIS A 15 0.83 2.99 18.45
C HIS A 15 0.26 1.56 18.61
N GLY A 16 0.76 0.59 17.85
CA GLY A 16 0.27 -0.80 17.93
C GLY A 16 -1.12 -1.01 17.31
N GLU A 17 -1.57 -0.06 16.49
CA GLU A 17 -2.85 -0.11 15.77
C GLU A 17 -2.92 -1.32 14.82
N ASP A 18 -1.76 -1.86 14.42
CA ASP A 18 -1.64 -3.06 13.63
C ASP A 18 -2.34 -4.24 14.31
N PHE A 19 -2.40 -4.32 15.65
CA PHE A 19 -3.06 -5.42 16.34
C PHE A 19 -4.60 -5.38 16.21
N LEU A 20 -5.17 -4.17 16.14
CA LEU A 20 -6.61 -3.93 16.14
C LEU A 20 -7.24 -4.09 14.74
N VAL A 21 -6.46 -3.91 13.68
CA VAL A 21 -6.98 -3.95 12.31
C VAL A 21 -6.86 -5.34 11.69
N ASP A 22 -7.86 -5.72 10.90
CA ASP A 22 -7.83 -6.96 10.11
C ASP A 22 -7.06 -6.81 8.80
N GLY A 23 -6.82 -5.56 8.36
CA GLY A 23 -6.14 -5.27 7.11
C GLY A 23 -5.30 -4.00 7.17
N ILE A 24 -4.13 -4.03 6.53
CA ILE A 24 -3.27 -2.86 6.31
C ILE A 24 -2.93 -2.83 4.82
N LEU A 25 -3.30 -1.75 4.16
CA LEU A 25 -3.01 -1.47 2.76
C LEU A 25 -2.04 -0.30 2.70
N HIS A 26 -0.98 -0.43 1.92
CA HIS A 26 0.02 0.60 1.72
C HIS A 26 0.02 1.09 0.27
N LEU A 27 -0.06 2.41 0.11
CA LEU A 27 0.06 3.11 -1.16
C LEU A 27 1.39 3.87 -1.15
N ASP A 28 2.23 3.61 -2.14
CA ASP A 28 3.58 4.14 -2.23
C ASP A 28 3.80 4.85 -3.56
N MET A 29 4.51 5.98 -3.52
CA MET A 29 4.88 6.76 -4.70
C MET A 29 6.39 6.69 -4.88
N ARG A 30 6.83 6.07 -5.98
CA ARG A 30 8.27 5.96 -6.29
C ARG A 30 8.60 6.84 -7.47
N ARG A 31 9.66 7.64 -7.29
CA ARG A 31 10.17 8.49 -8.36
C ARG A 31 11.29 7.79 -9.10
N GLU A 32 11.11 7.57 -10.40
CA GLU A 32 12.13 7.02 -11.30
C GLU A 32 12.43 8.03 -12.40
N GLY A 33 13.56 8.73 -12.24
CA GLY A 33 13.91 9.86 -13.10
C GLY A 33 12.88 10.99 -13.01
N GLN A 34 12.18 11.25 -14.11
CA GLN A 34 11.12 12.25 -14.18
C GLN A 34 9.71 11.68 -13.95
N ALA A 35 9.56 10.35 -13.93
CA ALA A 35 8.29 9.70 -13.69
C ALA A 35 8.03 9.51 -12.19
N VAL A 36 6.76 9.56 -11.81
CA VAL A 36 6.28 9.13 -10.50
C VAL A 36 5.31 7.98 -10.74
N ASN A 37 5.64 6.83 -10.17
CA ASN A 37 4.87 5.60 -10.29
C ASN A 37 4.15 5.32 -8.97
N LEU A 38 2.88 4.93 -9.05
CA LEU A 38 2.09 4.51 -7.90
C LEU A 38 2.21 2.99 -7.71
N TYR A 39 2.34 2.57 -6.46
CA TYR A 39 2.39 1.17 -6.07
C TYR A 39 1.40 0.91 -4.94
N PHE A 40 0.83 -0.29 -4.95
CA PHE A 40 -0.08 -0.79 -3.93
C PHE A 40 0.48 -2.07 -3.32
N SER A 41 0.31 -2.22 -2.02
CA SER A 41 0.73 -3.44 -1.32
C SER A 41 -0.19 -3.75 -0.15
N ILE A 42 -0.36 -5.04 0.11
CA ILE A 42 -1.12 -5.57 1.24
C ILE A 42 -0.11 -5.97 2.31
N MET A 43 0.00 -5.19 3.38
CA MET A 43 0.95 -5.44 4.48
C MET A 43 0.42 -6.45 5.49
N LYS A 44 -0.90 -6.44 5.69
CA LYS A 44 -1.60 -7.36 6.59
C LYS A 44 -2.97 -7.64 6.02
N MET A 45 -3.39 -8.90 6.04
CA MET A 45 -4.79 -9.27 5.82
C MET A 45 -5.11 -10.54 6.61
N ARG A 46 -5.90 -10.41 7.67
CA ARG A 46 -6.17 -11.50 8.62
C ARG A 46 -7.03 -12.57 7.94
N LEU A 47 -6.76 -13.84 8.27
CA LEU A 47 -7.48 -15.01 7.74
C LEU A 47 -7.45 -15.15 6.20
N THR A 48 -6.54 -14.47 5.51
CA THR A 48 -6.44 -14.49 4.04
C THR A 48 -4.99 -14.62 3.60
N GLU A 49 -4.69 -15.65 2.80
CA GLU A 49 -3.42 -15.71 2.07
C GLU A 49 -3.45 -14.67 0.94
N HIS A 50 -2.57 -13.68 1.01
CA HIS A 50 -2.47 -12.61 0.03
C HIS A 50 -1.05 -12.56 -0.54
N LYS A 51 -0.92 -12.16 -1.80
CA LYS A 51 0.39 -11.96 -2.42
C LYS A 51 1.10 -10.81 -1.71
N ARG A 52 2.36 -11.06 -1.32
CA ARG A 52 3.24 -10.06 -0.71
C ARG A 52 4.02 -9.35 -1.82
N GLY A 53 4.26 -8.05 -1.64
CA GLY A 53 5.02 -7.24 -2.57
C GLY A 53 4.27 -5.98 -2.98
N TYR A 54 4.95 -5.13 -3.74
CA TYR A 54 4.40 -3.91 -4.31
C TYR A 54 3.99 -4.18 -5.75
N PHE A 55 2.72 -3.91 -6.05
CA PHE A 55 2.12 -4.05 -7.36
C PHE A 55 1.95 -2.66 -7.96
N PRO A 56 2.30 -2.43 -9.24
CA PRO A 56 1.98 -1.17 -9.90
C PRO A 56 0.48 -0.88 -9.81
N LEU A 57 0.16 0.35 -9.47
CA LEU A 57 -1.20 0.87 -9.44
C LEU A 57 -1.33 1.90 -10.57
N ILE A 58 -2.16 1.60 -11.56
CA ILE A 58 -2.47 2.50 -12.67
C ILE A 58 -3.69 3.31 -12.28
N PHE A 59 -3.65 4.62 -12.54
CA PHE A 59 -4.81 5.51 -12.40
C PHE A 59 -5.06 6.22 -13.73
N ASP A 60 -6.21 5.96 -14.33
CA ASP A 60 -6.64 6.57 -15.59
C ASP A 60 -8.12 6.98 -15.56
N ASN A 61 -8.72 7.20 -16.73
CA ASN A 61 -10.12 7.65 -16.84
C ASN A 61 -11.14 6.60 -16.37
N ASP A 62 -10.77 5.32 -16.35
CA ASP A 62 -11.61 4.20 -15.93
C ASP A 62 -11.40 3.85 -14.43
N GLY A 63 -10.39 4.43 -13.79
CA GLY A 63 -10.18 4.38 -12.35
C GLY A 63 -8.84 3.76 -11.98
N PHE A 64 -8.82 2.97 -10.89
CA PHE A 64 -7.62 2.34 -10.36
C PHE A 64 -7.52 0.87 -10.78
N GLU A 65 -6.38 0.49 -11.35
CA GLU A 65 -6.06 -0.89 -11.74
C GLU A 65 -4.77 -1.37 -11.06
N ILE A 66 -4.80 -2.57 -10.46
CA ILE A 66 -3.60 -3.22 -9.91
C ILE A 66 -3.04 -4.19 -10.94
N VAL A 67 -1.78 -4.00 -11.31
CA VAL A 67 -1.07 -4.92 -12.22
C VAL A 67 -0.39 -6.00 -11.39
N ALA A 68 -1.08 -7.13 -11.19
CA ALA A 68 -0.50 -8.32 -10.57
C ALA A 68 -0.28 -9.39 -11.64
N GLY A 69 0.99 -9.64 -11.97
CA GLY A 69 1.40 -10.74 -12.85
C GLY A 69 1.03 -12.13 -12.33
#